data_AF-A0A1C6ETG7-F1
#
_entry.id   AF-A0A1C6ETG7-F1
#
_cell.length_a   1.000
_cell.length_b   1.000
_cell.length_c   1.000
_cell.angle_alpha   90.00
_cell.angle_beta   90.00
_cell.angle_gamma   90.00
#
_symmetry.space_group_name_H-M   'P 1'
#
loop_
_entity.id
_entity.type
_entity.pdbx_description
1 polymer ?
#
loop_
_entity_poly.entity_id
_entity_poly.type
_entity_poly.pdbx_seq_one_letter_code
_entity_poly.pdbx_strand_id
1 'polypeptide(L)'
;MEKEPVYVRIWKLVYPLGIKYLVEAVVTLAAAGIFTAVSLSAPEGAGRVDGLIVKYSNGILLAGNVLVLPVLWKLFRRDEKQGLHKRDGSGKCSFFWVVLLAVCGCVGFNGLIALSPLPVWFPQGQEVLNTLYGGNKWIALFNVVAAAPLAEELLFRGIVYSRLREWTGPFYGILCSAFIFGLLHGNVLQFVYAFLLGLIFAYLYEVYGSLKAPAAAHCVANLFSVLLTETALGRVLEKPAVYYLAVAAAWVTGALILVRMHGRNGKKGEEPMAKGRRRMENDRLLIEVDDLGAELTRIYDKYNKREVIWEGDPAYWKRHAPVLFPFVGKVNGDVYHYQGKEYPSGQHGFARDLPFDLKDQGPDFVSHTLEANDDTMMVYPFLFRLKVTHTLKGNRLKVAWKVTNYGNSTMYFCIGGHPAFRLPSDADGGYAGWKIRLGEEKRPVYRLLNGEGLCDMSRTYPLELTDGVYTVDEHTFDRDALIFEGQQIQRAGIEFPDGTPYVNLSCEGFPYMGIWSAKGAPFICLEPWFGRCDDAGFTGELSEKTGILSLGLEESFRAEYTIEIC
;
A
#
# COMPACT_ATOMS: atom_id res chain seq x y z
N MET A 1 12.85 18.05 11.21
CA MET A 1 12.92 18.58 9.83
C MET A 1 11.82 19.60 9.66
N GLU A 2 12.16 20.84 9.34
CA GLU A 2 11.16 21.86 8.99
C GLU A 2 10.41 21.45 7.73
N LYS A 3 9.08 21.64 7.73
CA LYS A 3 8.24 21.36 6.56
C LYS A 3 8.63 22.33 5.44
N GLU A 4 8.93 21.80 4.26
CA GLU A 4 9.26 22.61 3.07
C GLU A 4 8.17 23.67 2.81
N PRO A 5 8.52 24.96 2.67
CA PRO A 5 7.54 26.04 2.53
C PRO A 5 6.63 25.89 1.31
N VAL A 6 5.38 26.36 1.43
CA VAL A 6 4.35 26.22 0.38
C VAL A 6 4.78 26.85 -0.95
N TYR A 7 5.43 28.02 -0.93
CA TYR A 7 5.90 28.68 -2.16
C TYR A 7 6.95 27.86 -2.91
N VAL A 8 7.78 27.08 -2.21
CA VAL A 8 8.77 26.18 -2.83
C VAL A 8 8.06 25.02 -3.53
N ARG A 9 7.00 24.47 -2.90
CA ARG A 9 6.17 23.41 -3.50
C ARG A 9 5.45 23.91 -4.74
N ILE A 10 4.84 25.09 -4.67
CA ILE A 10 4.19 25.73 -5.82
C ILE A 10 5.22 25.96 -6.93
N TRP A 11 6.40 26.49 -6.63
CA TRP A 11 7.44 26.67 -7.64
C TRP A 11 7.84 25.35 -8.30
N LYS A 12 8.05 24.29 -7.50
CA LYS A 12 8.32 22.93 -7.99
C LYS A 12 7.19 22.43 -8.90
N LEU A 13 5.93 22.81 -8.67
CA LEU A 13 4.85 22.44 -9.57
C LEU A 13 4.88 23.24 -10.89
N VAL A 14 5.18 24.53 -10.82
CA VAL A 14 5.01 25.48 -11.94
C VAL A 14 6.19 25.47 -12.91
N TYR A 15 7.45 25.39 -12.43
CA TYR A 15 8.60 25.53 -13.32
C TYR A 15 8.67 24.47 -14.44
N PRO A 16 8.28 23.18 -14.25
CA PRO A 16 8.26 22.21 -15.35
C PRO A 16 7.22 22.56 -16.43
N LEU A 17 6.08 23.11 -16.01
CA LEU A 17 5.06 23.62 -16.93
C LEU A 17 5.62 24.81 -17.72
N GLY A 18 6.27 25.75 -17.04
CA GLY A 18 6.92 26.90 -17.65
C GLY A 18 7.99 26.51 -18.68
N ILE A 19 8.77 25.45 -18.41
CA ILE A 19 9.75 24.91 -19.35
C ILE A 19 9.08 24.40 -20.63
N LYS A 20 7.96 23.64 -20.53
CA LYS A 20 7.24 23.14 -21.71
C LYS A 20 6.83 24.29 -22.63
N TYR A 21 6.13 25.28 -22.08
CA TYR A 21 5.64 26.42 -22.86
C TYR A 21 6.75 27.34 -23.35
N LEU A 22 7.85 27.47 -22.61
CA LEU A 22 9.01 28.22 -23.07
C LEU A 22 9.64 27.56 -24.31
N VAL A 23 9.79 26.23 -24.33
CA VAL A 23 10.31 25.52 -25.50
C VAL A 23 9.38 25.70 -26.70
N GLU A 24 8.07 25.54 -26.51
CA GLU A 24 7.07 25.74 -27.57
C GLU A 24 7.09 27.18 -28.12
N ALA A 25 7.20 28.18 -27.24
CA ALA A 25 7.31 29.58 -27.63
C ALA A 25 8.60 29.86 -28.44
N VAL A 26 9.74 29.33 -27.99
CA VAL A 26 11.03 29.49 -28.71
C VAL A 26 10.97 28.87 -30.10
N VAL A 27 10.41 27.65 -30.21
CA VAL A 27 10.27 26.96 -31.51
C VAL A 27 9.31 27.73 -32.43
N THR A 28 8.22 28.27 -31.90
CA THR A 28 7.26 29.07 -32.66
C THR A 28 7.88 30.38 -33.15
N LEU A 29 8.63 31.09 -32.30
CA LEU A 29 9.35 32.32 -32.66
C LEU A 29 10.44 32.05 -33.70
N ALA A 30 11.18 30.95 -33.58
CA ALA A 30 12.18 30.56 -34.57
C ALA A 30 11.53 30.28 -35.94
N ALA A 31 10.40 29.56 -35.96
CA ALA A 31 9.65 29.30 -37.19
C ALA A 31 9.12 30.61 -37.82
N ALA A 32 8.56 31.52 -37.01
CA ALA A 32 8.10 32.82 -37.47
C ALA A 32 9.24 33.66 -38.08
N GLY A 33 10.43 33.64 -37.47
CA GLY A 33 11.63 34.30 -38.00
C GLY A 33 12.05 33.72 -39.37
N ILE A 34 12.08 32.39 -39.50
CA ILE A 34 12.38 31.71 -40.76
C ILE A 34 11.35 32.09 -41.84
N PHE A 35 10.05 32.03 -41.53
CA PHE A 35 9.00 32.36 -42.48
C PHE A 35 9.01 33.83 -42.88
N THR A 36 9.36 34.74 -41.95
CA THR A 36 9.56 36.15 -42.27
C THR A 36 10.69 36.33 -43.27
N ALA A 37 11.84 35.69 -43.05
CA ALA A 37 12.96 35.73 -43.99
C ALA A 37 12.59 35.16 -45.37
N VAL A 38 11.86 34.04 -45.40
CA VAL A 38 11.38 33.42 -46.64
C VAL A 38 10.42 34.36 -47.38
N SER A 39 9.42 34.91 -46.70
CA SER A 39 8.44 35.84 -47.29
C SER A 39 9.09 37.13 -47.81
N LEU A 40 10.15 37.62 -47.17
CA LEU A 40 10.91 38.79 -47.64
C LEU A 40 11.79 38.49 -48.87
N SER A 41 12.20 37.23 -49.04
CA SER A 41 13.11 36.79 -50.12
C SER A 41 12.41 36.23 -51.37
N ALA A 42 11.10 36.03 -51.31
CA ALA A 42 10.34 35.33 -52.35
C ALA A 42 9.59 36.30 -53.29
N PRO A 43 9.43 35.95 -54.58
CA PRO A 43 8.68 36.76 -55.54
C PRO A 43 7.20 36.91 -55.15
N GLU A 44 6.51 37.93 -55.70
CA GLU A 44 5.10 38.24 -55.42
C GLU A 44 4.23 36.97 -55.50
N GLY A 45 3.69 36.54 -54.34
CA GLY A 45 2.90 35.32 -54.21
C GLY A 45 3.31 34.37 -53.09
N ALA A 46 4.47 34.57 -52.45
CA ALA A 46 4.78 33.86 -51.21
C ALA A 46 3.77 34.26 -50.11
N GLY A 47 3.06 33.26 -49.58
CA GLY A 47 2.00 33.48 -48.59
C GLY A 47 2.46 34.35 -47.41
N ARG A 48 1.51 35.10 -46.82
CA ARG A 48 1.75 35.89 -45.60
C ARG A 48 2.30 34.99 -44.49
N VAL A 49 3.19 35.53 -43.66
CA VAL A 49 3.84 34.81 -42.54
C VAL A 49 2.80 34.08 -41.69
N ASP A 50 1.68 34.73 -41.35
CA ASP A 50 0.59 34.11 -40.57
C ASP A 50 0.01 32.87 -41.26
N GLY A 51 -0.14 32.90 -42.58
CA GLY A 51 -0.61 31.76 -43.36
C GLY A 51 0.39 30.61 -43.38
N LEU A 52 1.70 30.90 -43.36
CA LEU A 52 2.74 29.87 -43.24
C LEU A 52 2.76 29.27 -41.83
N ILE A 53 2.61 30.08 -40.79
CA ILE A 53 2.51 29.60 -39.40
C ILE A 53 1.33 28.64 -39.25
N VAL A 54 0.15 29.01 -39.76
CA VAL A 54 -1.04 28.12 -39.74
C VAL A 54 -0.79 26.85 -40.54
N LYS A 55 -0.18 26.94 -41.73
CA LYS A 55 0.11 25.79 -42.59
C LYS A 55 1.08 24.79 -41.96
N TYR A 56 2.06 25.27 -41.20
CA TYR A 56 3.11 24.44 -40.58
C TYR A 56 2.94 24.27 -39.07
N SER A 57 1.81 24.68 -38.49
CA SER A 57 1.52 24.66 -37.05
C SER A 57 1.81 23.29 -36.40
N ASN A 58 1.35 22.20 -37.03
CA ASN A 58 1.60 20.84 -36.55
C ASN A 58 3.08 20.44 -36.56
N GLY A 59 3.87 20.93 -37.52
CA GLY A 59 5.32 20.73 -37.56
C GLY A 59 6.04 21.49 -36.45
N ILE A 60 5.60 22.72 -36.18
CA ILE A 60 6.11 23.57 -35.10
C ILE A 60 5.81 22.92 -33.73
N LEU A 61 4.56 22.49 -33.51
CA LEU A 61 4.14 21.80 -32.29
C LEU A 61 4.90 20.47 -32.10
N LEU A 62 5.05 19.68 -33.17
CA LEU A 62 5.83 18.45 -33.13
C LEU A 62 7.28 18.72 -32.69
N ALA A 63 7.92 19.72 -33.28
CA ALA A 63 9.28 20.10 -32.92
C ALA A 63 9.37 20.51 -31.44
N GLY A 64 8.41 21.31 -30.94
CA GLY A 64 8.33 21.68 -29.53
C GLY A 64 8.21 20.46 -28.59
N ASN A 65 7.26 19.56 -28.88
CA ASN A 65 7.05 18.33 -28.10
C ASN A 65 8.27 17.41 -28.11
N VAL A 66 8.95 17.27 -29.24
CA VAL A 66 10.16 16.43 -29.32
C VAL A 66 11.33 17.06 -28.57
N LEU A 67 11.54 18.38 -28.71
CA LEU A 67 12.67 19.09 -28.10
C LEU A 67 12.56 19.20 -26.57
N VAL A 68 11.34 19.19 -26.01
CA VAL A 68 11.15 19.24 -24.55
C VAL A 68 11.41 17.90 -23.86
N LEU A 69 11.26 16.76 -24.55
CA LEU A 69 11.37 15.42 -23.97
C LEU A 69 12.68 15.16 -23.19
N PRO A 70 13.88 15.51 -23.69
CA PRO A 70 15.12 15.30 -22.94
C PRO A 70 15.16 16.09 -21.62
N VAL A 71 14.59 17.30 -21.62
CA VAL A 71 14.54 18.16 -20.43
C VAL A 71 13.58 17.57 -19.40
N LEU A 72 12.36 17.20 -19.82
CA LEU A 72 11.39 16.55 -18.97
C LEU A 72 11.89 15.22 -18.44
N TRP A 73 12.59 14.43 -19.26
CA TRP A 73 13.18 13.16 -18.85
C TRP A 73 14.22 13.34 -17.76
N LYS A 74 15.07 14.37 -17.87
CA LYS A 74 16.05 14.71 -16.84
C LYS A 74 15.36 15.10 -15.52
N LEU A 75 14.28 15.88 -15.57
CA LEU A 75 13.49 16.23 -14.38
C LEU A 75 12.82 15.01 -13.76
N PHE A 76 12.21 14.17 -14.59
CA PHE A 76 11.59 12.92 -14.17
C PHE A 76 12.59 12.00 -13.46
N ARG A 77 13.78 11.79 -14.03
CA ARG A 77 14.86 10.99 -13.43
C ARG A 77 15.39 11.61 -12.12
N ARG A 78 15.35 12.94 -11.98
CA ARG A 78 15.73 13.60 -10.73
C ARG A 78 14.73 13.27 -9.63
N ASP A 79 13.44 13.33 -9.93
CA ASP A 79 12.37 13.00 -9.00
C ASP A 79 12.36 11.51 -8.66
N GLU A 80 12.72 10.64 -9.62
CA GLU A 80 12.88 9.20 -9.42
C GLU A 80 13.95 8.90 -8.36
N LYS A 81 15.10 9.56 -8.45
CA LYS A 81 16.19 9.43 -7.47
C LYS A 81 15.79 9.90 -6.07
N GLN A 82 14.78 10.74 -5.95
CA GLN A 82 14.22 11.21 -4.67
C GLN A 82 13.12 10.28 -4.13
N GLY A 83 12.80 9.20 -4.84
CA GLY A 83 11.79 8.21 -4.41
C GLY A 83 10.34 8.59 -4.76
N LEU A 84 10.09 9.73 -5.42
CA LEU A 84 8.74 10.25 -5.70
C LEU A 84 7.90 9.36 -6.64
N HIS A 85 8.54 8.42 -7.35
CA HIS A 85 7.89 7.52 -8.31
C HIS A 85 7.77 6.08 -7.82
N LYS A 86 8.19 5.78 -6.58
CA LYS A 86 7.92 4.47 -5.99
C LYS A 86 6.41 4.31 -5.84
N ARG A 87 5.89 3.24 -6.43
CA ARG A 87 4.49 2.83 -6.36
C ARG A 87 4.47 1.35 -6.09
N ASP A 88 3.49 0.91 -5.32
CA ASP A 88 3.31 -0.50 -4.93
C ASP A 88 2.65 -1.29 -6.07
N GLY A 89 3.19 -1.11 -7.29
CA GLY A 89 2.57 -1.54 -8.54
C GLY A 89 2.23 -3.02 -8.54
N SER A 90 0.96 -3.33 -8.82
CA SER A 90 0.38 -4.66 -8.78
C SER A 90 0.72 -5.50 -10.03
N GLY A 91 1.99 -5.86 -10.21
CA GLY A 91 2.39 -6.87 -11.20
C GLY A 91 2.04 -6.54 -12.67
N LYS A 92 2.16 -7.53 -13.56
CA LYS A 92 2.18 -7.34 -15.02
C LYS A 92 0.87 -6.72 -15.56
N CYS A 93 1.00 -5.50 -16.08
CA CYS A 93 -0.03 -4.80 -16.85
C CYS A 93 -0.52 -5.64 -18.02
N SER A 94 -1.80 -6.03 -18.01
CA SER A 94 -2.45 -6.57 -19.20
C SER A 94 -2.84 -5.39 -20.07
N PHE A 95 -2.02 -5.15 -21.09
CA PHE A 95 -2.17 -4.09 -22.08
C PHE A 95 -3.58 -4.02 -22.68
N PHE A 96 -4.24 -5.18 -22.82
CA PHE A 96 -5.61 -5.30 -23.29
C PHE A 96 -6.60 -4.43 -22.49
N TRP A 97 -6.56 -4.45 -21.16
CA TRP A 97 -7.51 -3.68 -20.34
C TRP A 97 -7.25 -2.19 -20.40
N VAL A 98 -5.98 -1.78 -20.52
CA VAL A 98 -5.59 -0.38 -20.69
C VAL A 98 -6.09 0.17 -22.02
N VAL A 99 -5.90 -0.59 -23.11
CA VAL A 99 -6.41 -0.24 -24.44
C VAL A 99 -7.94 -0.15 -24.43
N LEU A 100 -8.62 -1.15 -23.86
CA LEU A 100 -10.07 -1.18 -23.82
C LEU A 100 -10.64 0.00 -23.00
N LEU A 101 -10.03 0.31 -21.85
CA LEU A 101 -10.42 1.46 -21.03
C LEU A 101 -10.21 2.78 -21.78
N ALA A 102 -9.12 2.92 -22.54
CA ALA A 102 -8.87 4.10 -23.35
C ALA A 102 -9.90 4.28 -24.47
N VAL A 103 -10.28 3.20 -25.16
CA VAL A 103 -11.36 3.22 -26.17
C VAL A 103 -12.70 3.59 -25.53
N CYS A 104 -13.03 2.98 -24.38
CA CYS A 104 -14.24 3.32 -23.63
C CYS A 104 -14.26 4.79 -23.18
N GLY A 105 -13.14 5.30 -22.65
CA GLY A 105 -13.01 6.72 -22.28
C GLY A 105 -13.17 7.65 -23.48
N CYS A 106 -12.54 7.31 -24.62
CA CYS A 106 -12.67 8.07 -25.85
C CYS A 106 -14.12 8.13 -26.34
N VAL A 107 -14.81 6.99 -26.44
CA VAL A 107 -16.21 6.94 -26.90
C VAL A 107 -17.16 7.57 -25.88
N GLY A 108 -17.00 7.24 -24.61
CA GLY A 108 -17.88 7.68 -23.52
C GLY A 108 -17.82 9.19 -23.28
N PHE A 109 -16.62 9.78 -23.20
CA PHE A 109 -16.46 11.21 -22.93
C PHE A 109 -16.73 12.09 -24.16
N ASN A 110 -16.29 11.70 -25.37
CA ASN A 110 -16.70 12.40 -26.59
C ASN A 110 -18.22 12.31 -26.78
N GLY A 111 -18.78 11.13 -26.48
CA GLY A 111 -20.20 10.86 -26.34
C GLY A 111 -20.93 11.89 -25.49
N LEU A 112 -20.49 12.00 -24.24
CA LEU A 112 -21.05 12.90 -23.25
C LEU A 112 -20.99 14.36 -23.68
N ILE A 113 -19.86 14.82 -24.23
CA ILE A 113 -19.70 16.21 -24.68
C ILE A 113 -20.65 16.50 -25.84
N ALA A 114 -20.72 15.63 -26.84
CA ALA A 114 -21.60 15.83 -27.99
C ALA A 114 -23.10 15.73 -27.64
N LEU A 115 -23.48 14.99 -26.60
CA LEU A 115 -24.85 14.95 -26.08
C LEU A 115 -25.19 16.12 -25.13
N SER A 116 -24.19 16.91 -24.74
CA SER A 116 -24.38 18.08 -23.88
C SER A 116 -24.62 19.36 -24.69
N PRO A 117 -25.14 20.43 -24.08
CA PRO A 117 -25.21 21.75 -24.72
C PRO A 117 -23.84 22.42 -24.96
N LEU A 118 -22.74 21.85 -24.45
CA LEU A 118 -21.42 22.50 -24.44
C LEU A 118 -20.92 22.90 -25.84
N PRO A 119 -21.03 22.07 -26.90
CA PRO A 119 -20.57 22.46 -28.23
C PRO A 119 -21.33 23.67 -28.81
N VAL A 120 -22.59 23.86 -28.41
CA VAL A 120 -23.40 25.01 -28.82
C VAL A 120 -22.98 26.26 -28.05
N TRP A 121 -22.71 26.13 -26.75
CA TRP A 121 -22.29 27.25 -25.90
C TRP A 121 -20.85 27.72 -26.18
N PHE A 122 -19.98 26.83 -26.65
CA PHE A 122 -18.57 27.09 -26.87
C PHE A 122 -18.11 26.58 -28.26
N PRO A 123 -18.49 27.28 -29.35
CA PRO A 123 -18.22 26.84 -30.71
C PRO A 123 -16.73 26.88 -31.11
N GLN A 124 -15.87 27.52 -30.29
CA GLN A 124 -14.44 27.64 -30.57
C GLN A 124 -13.73 26.28 -30.68
N GLY A 125 -14.31 25.19 -30.15
CA GLY A 125 -13.76 23.84 -30.29
C GLY A 125 -13.59 23.38 -31.74
N GLN A 126 -14.43 23.87 -32.67
CA GLN A 126 -14.37 23.48 -34.08
C GLN A 126 -13.15 24.07 -34.81
N GLU A 127 -12.72 25.28 -34.42
CA GLU A 127 -11.51 25.93 -34.96
C GLU A 127 -10.23 25.22 -34.53
N VAL A 128 -10.23 24.69 -33.30
CA VAL A 128 -9.12 23.90 -32.77
C VAL A 128 -8.97 22.59 -33.55
N LEU A 129 -10.06 21.92 -33.91
CA LEU A 129 -10.02 20.71 -34.76
C LEU A 129 -9.41 21.00 -36.15
N ASN A 130 -9.79 22.13 -36.78
CA ASN A 130 -9.23 22.53 -38.07
C ASN A 130 -7.72 22.81 -38.00
N THR A 131 -7.25 23.31 -36.86
CA THR A 131 -5.82 23.56 -36.61
C THR A 131 -5.08 22.26 -36.31
N LEU A 132 -5.66 21.36 -35.51
CA LEU A 132 -5.09 20.06 -35.15
C LEU A 132 -4.93 19.13 -36.36
N TYR A 133 -5.86 19.17 -37.31
CA TYR A 133 -5.80 18.36 -38.54
C TYR A 133 -5.30 19.13 -39.78
N GLY A 134 -4.87 20.38 -39.60
CA GLY A 134 -4.32 21.23 -40.66
C GLY A 134 -2.90 20.84 -41.07
N GLY A 135 -2.55 21.08 -42.34
CA GLY A 135 -1.20 20.82 -42.86
C GLY A 135 -0.96 19.37 -43.28
N ASN A 136 0.26 18.86 -43.06
CA ASN A 136 0.60 17.48 -43.44
C ASN A 136 -0.03 16.47 -42.46
N LYS A 137 -0.95 15.66 -42.99
CA LYS A 137 -1.73 14.67 -42.20
C LYS A 137 -0.86 13.68 -41.43
N TRP A 138 0.30 13.28 -41.96
CA TRP A 138 1.20 12.34 -41.27
C TRP A 138 1.92 12.99 -40.09
N ILE A 139 2.31 14.26 -40.23
CA ILE A 139 2.91 15.05 -39.14
C ILE A 139 1.87 15.31 -38.05
N ALA A 140 0.67 15.72 -38.45
CA ALA A 140 -0.46 15.92 -37.53
C ALA A 140 -0.77 14.64 -36.75
N LEU A 141 -0.89 13.50 -37.46
CA LEU A 141 -1.16 12.20 -36.83
C LEU A 141 -0.05 11.81 -35.84
N PHE A 142 1.22 11.90 -36.23
CA PHE A 142 2.33 11.55 -35.33
C PHE A 142 2.40 12.46 -34.10
N ASN A 143 2.15 13.77 -34.27
CA ASN A 143 2.11 14.71 -33.16
C ASN A 143 0.98 14.39 -32.19
N VAL A 144 -0.26 14.28 -32.70
CA VAL A 144 -1.48 14.07 -31.90
C VAL A 144 -1.50 12.69 -31.22
N VAL A 145 -1.03 11.65 -31.90
CA VAL A 145 -1.11 10.26 -31.39
C VAL A 145 0.09 9.88 -30.54
N ALA A 146 1.28 10.43 -30.79
CA ALA A 146 2.50 10.00 -30.12
C ALA A 146 3.24 11.13 -29.42
N ALA A 147 3.73 12.14 -30.16
CA ALA A 147 4.68 13.10 -29.59
C ALA A 147 4.07 13.94 -28.44
N ALA A 148 2.88 14.50 -28.64
CA ALA A 148 2.19 15.27 -27.62
C ALA A 148 1.79 14.40 -26.41
N PRO A 149 1.12 13.24 -26.56
CA PRO A 149 0.82 12.35 -25.45
C PRO A 149 2.04 11.93 -24.62
N LEU A 150 3.16 11.62 -25.26
CA LEU A 150 4.38 11.22 -24.55
C LEU A 150 4.98 12.36 -23.73
N ALA A 151 5.04 13.57 -24.30
CA ALA A 151 5.51 14.75 -23.57
C ALA A 151 4.58 15.10 -22.41
N GLU A 152 3.27 14.98 -22.63
CA GLU A 152 2.23 15.26 -21.63
C GLU A 152 2.23 14.23 -20.50
N GLU A 153 2.28 12.93 -20.77
CA GLU A 153 2.33 11.93 -19.71
C GLU A 153 3.62 12.03 -18.87
N LEU A 154 4.75 12.35 -19.51
CA LEU A 154 5.99 12.58 -18.79
C LEU A 154 5.91 13.81 -17.88
N LEU A 155 5.29 14.90 -18.34
CA LEU A 155 5.11 16.12 -17.55
C LEU A 155 4.04 15.94 -16.47
N PHE A 156 2.84 15.53 -16.84
CA PHE A 156 1.69 15.52 -15.96
C PHE A 156 1.70 14.33 -15.02
N ARG A 157 2.02 13.12 -15.49
CA ARG A 157 1.97 11.92 -14.63
C ARG A 157 3.31 11.71 -13.98
N GLY A 158 4.37 11.87 -14.75
CA GLY A 158 5.73 11.69 -14.28
C GLY A 158 6.18 12.77 -13.30
N ILE A 159 5.78 14.04 -13.46
CA ILE A 159 6.31 15.14 -12.63
C ILE A 159 5.21 15.77 -11.77
N VAL A 160 4.16 16.32 -12.39
CA VAL A 160 3.12 17.10 -11.69
C VAL A 160 2.36 16.21 -10.69
N TYR A 161 1.82 15.09 -11.15
CA TYR A 161 1.09 14.14 -10.32
C TYR A 161 1.98 13.56 -9.21
N SER A 162 3.18 13.06 -9.54
CA SER A 162 4.08 12.49 -8.53
C SER A 162 4.40 13.47 -7.40
N ARG A 163 4.59 14.75 -7.71
CA ARG A 163 4.81 15.80 -6.70
C ARG A 163 3.56 16.12 -5.89
N LEU A 164 2.39 16.25 -6.55
CA LEU A 164 1.12 16.52 -5.88
C LEU A 164 0.73 15.37 -4.94
N ARG A 165 0.86 14.12 -5.41
CA ARG A 165 0.60 12.91 -4.63
C ARG A 165 1.39 12.89 -3.33
N GLU A 166 2.68 13.24 -3.38
CA GLU A 166 3.52 13.30 -2.19
C GLU A 166 3.00 14.32 -1.15
N TRP A 167 2.41 15.41 -1.60
CA TRP A 167 1.95 16.49 -0.73
C TRP A 167 0.51 16.34 -0.26
N THR A 168 -0.36 15.72 -1.06
CA THR A 168 -1.82 15.71 -0.84
C THR A 168 -2.42 14.29 -0.82
N GLY A 169 -1.62 13.26 -1.06
CA GLY A 169 -2.09 11.88 -1.19
C GLY A 169 -2.62 11.54 -2.59
N PRO A 170 -2.92 10.25 -2.85
CA PRO A 170 -3.25 9.76 -4.19
C PRO A 170 -4.54 10.35 -4.75
N PHE A 171 -5.59 10.46 -3.94
CA PHE A 171 -6.89 10.98 -4.38
C PHE A 171 -6.80 12.44 -4.84
N TYR A 172 -6.31 13.33 -3.97
CA TYR A 172 -6.16 14.76 -4.31
C TYR A 172 -5.08 14.99 -5.35
N GLY A 173 -4.03 14.16 -5.38
CA GLY A 173 -3.03 14.17 -6.45
C GLY A 173 -3.65 13.92 -7.83
N ILE A 174 -4.51 12.91 -7.95
CA ILE A 174 -5.20 12.56 -9.20
C ILE A 174 -6.07 13.74 -9.64
N LEU A 175 -6.91 14.24 -8.72
CA LEU A 175 -7.84 15.33 -8.99
C LEU A 175 -7.12 16.60 -9.43
N CYS A 176 -6.11 17.04 -8.68
CA CYS A 176 -5.38 18.27 -8.97
C CYS A 176 -4.55 18.16 -10.24
N SER A 177 -3.88 17.03 -10.47
CA SER A 177 -3.09 16.84 -11.70
C SER A 177 -3.97 16.80 -12.94
N ALA A 178 -5.12 16.13 -12.88
CA ALA A 178 -6.08 16.10 -13.98
C ALA A 178 -6.66 17.48 -14.25
N PHE A 179 -6.95 18.27 -13.20
CA PHE A 179 -7.47 19.63 -13.33
C PHE A 179 -6.46 20.55 -14.02
N ILE A 180 -5.18 20.52 -13.61
CA ILE A 180 -4.12 21.30 -14.25
C ILE A 180 -3.94 20.87 -15.71
N PHE A 181 -3.98 19.56 -15.98
CA PHE A 181 -3.93 19.03 -17.35
C PHE A 181 -5.07 19.58 -18.23
N GLY A 182 -6.30 19.55 -17.73
CA GLY A 182 -7.45 20.13 -18.44
C GLY A 182 -7.31 21.64 -18.65
N LEU A 183 -6.92 22.39 -17.61
CA LEU A 183 -6.82 23.85 -17.64
C LEU A 183 -5.86 24.34 -18.73
N LEU A 184 -4.76 23.60 -18.91
CA LEU A 184 -3.68 23.94 -19.84
C LEU A 184 -4.00 23.69 -21.32
N HIS A 185 -5.18 23.14 -21.65
CA HIS A 185 -5.69 23.07 -23.02
C HIS A 185 -6.31 24.39 -23.51
N GLY A 186 -6.59 25.34 -22.60
CA GLY A 186 -6.93 26.71 -22.97
C GLY A 186 -8.34 26.95 -23.53
N ASN A 187 -9.22 25.95 -23.56
CA ASN A 187 -10.64 26.11 -23.90
C ASN A 187 -11.53 25.14 -23.12
N VAL A 188 -12.83 25.47 -23.00
CA VAL A 188 -13.77 24.74 -22.13
C VAL A 188 -14.05 23.32 -22.62
N LEU A 189 -14.23 23.09 -23.93
CA LEU A 189 -14.50 21.76 -24.46
C LEU A 189 -13.34 20.80 -24.18
N GLN A 190 -12.12 21.22 -24.54
CA GLN A 190 -10.93 20.42 -24.26
C GLN A 190 -10.63 20.32 -22.77
N PHE A 191 -10.94 21.34 -21.96
CA PHE A 191 -10.83 21.26 -20.51
C PHE A 191 -11.65 20.09 -19.95
N VAL A 192 -12.94 20.01 -20.28
CA VAL A 192 -13.83 18.96 -19.76
C VAL A 192 -13.33 17.58 -20.20
N TYR A 193 -13.01 17.44 -21.48
CA TYR A 193 -12.49 16.18 -22.03
C TYR A 193 -11.15 15.76 -21.39
N ALA A 194 -10.17 16.66 -21.39
CA ALA A 194 -8.83 16.38 -20.90
C ALA A 194 -8.82 16.18 -19.38
N PHE A 195 -9.68 16.87 -18.63
CA PHE A 195 -9.86 16.61 -17.20
C PHE A 195 -10.33 15.18 -16.95
N LEU A 196 -11.39 14.74 -17.64
CA LEU A 196 -11.98 13.41 -17.44
C LEU A 196 -11.03 12.27 -17.85
N LEU A 197 -10.38 12.35 -19.01
CA LEU A 197 -9.32 11.41 -19.37
C LEU A 197 -8.12 11.52 -18.43
N GLY A 198 -7.84 12.73 -17.95
CA GLY A 198 -6.72 12.98 -17.07
C GLY A 198 -6.84 12.27 -15.73
N LEU A 199 -8.07 12.11 -15.21
CA LEU A 199 -8.38 11.27 -14.06
C LEU A 199 -8.02 9.80 -14.33
N ILE A 200 -8.42 9.28 -15.51
CA ILE A 200 -8.10 7.90 -15.91
C ILE A 200 -6.59 7.69 -16.02
N PHE A 201 -5.87 8.60 -16.69
CA PHE A 201 -4.42 8.45 -16.86
C PHE A 201 -3.66 8.54 -15.53
N ALA A 202 -4.03 9.46 -14.64
CA ALA A 202 -3.43 9.54 -13.32
C ALA A 202 -3.74 8.29 -12.47
N TYR A 203 -4.97 7.77 -12.54
CA TYR A 203 -5.32 6.49 -11.91
C TYR A 203 -4.52 5.31 -12.46
N LEU A 204 -4.38 5.20 -13.79
CA LEU A 204 -3.56 4.16 -14.44
C LEU A 204 -2.10 4.23 -13.99
N TYR A 205 -1.56 5.44 -13.86
CA TYR A 205 -0.21 5.62 -13.36
C TYR A 205 -0.06 5.20 -11.89
N GLU A 206 -1.05 5.52 -11.05
CA GLU A 206 -1.06 5.12 -9.64
C GLU A 206 -1.14 3.61 -9.46
N VAL A 207 -2.03 2.95 -10.23
CA VAL A 207 -2.23 1.49 -10.16
C VAL A 207 -1.02 0.72 -10.67
N TYR A 208 -0.42 1.14 -11.79
CA TYR A 208 0.63 0.37 -12.47
C TYR A 208 2.05 0.79 -12.12
N GLY A 209 2.25 1.95 -11.49
CA GLY A 209 3.58 2.47 -11.17
C GLY A 209 4.47 2.75 -12.38
N SER A 210 3.89 2.85 -13.58
CA SER A 210 4.64 2.95 -14.83
C SER A 210 3.99 3.91 -15.80
N LEU A 211 4.78 4.83 -16.36
CA LEU A 211 4.32 5.78 -17.39
C LEU A 211 3.88 5.10 -18.68
N LYS A 212 4.25 3.83 -18.90
CA LYS A 212 3.85 3.08 -20.10
C LYS A 212 2.34 2.91 -20.18
N ALA A 213 1.66 2.70 -19.06
CA ALA A 213 0.21 2.49 -19.02
C ALA A 213 -0.59 3.75 -19.41
N PRO A 214 -0.43 4.91 -18.74
CA PRO A 214 -1.12 6.12 -19.14
C PRO A 214 -0.69 6.61 -20.53
N ALA A 215 0.59 6.48 -20.91
CA ALA A 215 1.05 6.84 -22.25
C ALA A 215 0.36 6.00 -23.33
N ALA A 216 0.29 4.68 -23.15
CA ALA A 216 -0.43 3.81 -24.08
C ALA A 216 -1.93 4.16 -24.15
N ALA A 217 -2.58 4.37 -23.00
CA ALA A 217 -3.98 4.76 -22.96
C ALA A 217 -4.23 6.09 -23.69
N HIS A 218 -3.37 7.08 -23.48
CA HIS A 218 -3.47 8.38 -24.13
C HIS A 218 -3.25 8.27 -25.65
N CYS A 219 -2.21 7.57 -26.09
CA CYS A 219 -1.96 7.35 -27.53
C CYS A 219 -3.14 6.63 -28.20
N VAL A 220 -3.71 5.62 -27.53
CA VAL A 220 -4.87 4.86 -28.03
C VAL A 220 -6.13 5.73 -28.08
N ALA A 221 -6.41 6.51 -27.03
CA ALA A 221 -7.56 7.40 -27.01
C ALA A 221 -7.50 8.41 -28.15
N ASN A 222 -6.33 9.01 -28.39
CA ASN A 222 -6.14 9.97 -29.47
C ASN A 222 -6.23 9.28 -30.84
N LEU A 223 -5.57 8.14 -31.03
CA LEU A 223 -5.68 7.37 -32.28
C LEU A 223 -7.12 7.00 -32.59
N PHE A 224 -7.86 6.50 -31.60
CA PHE A 224 -9.25 6.12 -31.77
C PHE A 224 -10.13 7.34 -32.06
N SER A 225 -9.87 8.48 -31.43
CA SER A 225 -10.53 9.75 -31.76
C SER A 225 -10.31 10.13 -33.22
N VAL A 226 -9.08 10.06 -33.72
CA VAL A 226 -8.79 10.34 -35.14
C VAL A 226 -9.53 9.37 -36.06
N LEU A 227 -9.53 8.08 -35.73
CA LEU A 227 -10.23 7.06 -36.53
C LEU A 227 -11.74 7.28 -36.57
N LEU A 228 -12.35 7.68 -35.45
CA LEU A 228 -13.78 8.03 -35.40
C LEU A 228 -14.09 9.26 -36.26
N THR A 229 -13.20 10.24 -36.32
CA THR A 229 -13.41 11.46 -37.10
C THR A 229 -13.16 11.26 -38.61
N GLU A 230 -12.14 10.48 -38.98
CA GLU A 230 -11.63 10.43 -40.37
C GLU A 230 -12.06 9.17 -41.16
N THR A 231 -12.62 8.14 -40.52
CA THR A 231 -12.95 6.86 -41.18
C THR A 231 -14.44 6.53 -41.22
N ALA A 232 -14.81 5.51 -42.00
CA ALA A 232 -16.18 5.02 -42.09
C ALA A 232 -16.74 4.50 -40.74
N LEU A 233 -15.89 4.24 -39.74
CA LEU A 233 -16.30 3.87 -38.39
C LEU A 233 -17.13 4.99 -37.73
N GLY A 234 -16.79 6.25 -37.97
CA GLY A 234 -17.58 7.41 -37.52
C GLY A 234 -18.97 7.47 -38.13
N ARG A 235 -19.12 7.07 -39.40
CA ARG A 235 -20.41 7.08 -40.10
C ARG A 235 -21.43 6.09 -39.52
N VAL A 236 -20.96 5.00 -38.92
CA VAL A 236 -21.83 4.04 -38.21
C VAL A 236 -22.42 4.69 -36.95
N LEU A 237 -21.68 5.59 -36.31
CA LEU A 237 -22.10 6.36 -35.14
C LEU A 237 -22.99 7.57 -35.48
N GLU A 238 -23.21 7.91 -36.76
CA GLU A 238 -24.18 8.95 -37.15
C GLU A 238 -25.63 8.53 -36.87
N LYS A 239 -25.89 7.22 -36.77
CA LYS A 239 -27.23 6.70 -36.43
C LYS A 239 -27.49 6.93 -34.94
N PRO A 240 -28.52 7.72 -34.54
CA PRO A 240 -28.72 8.10 -33.15
C PRO A 240 -28.84 6.91 -32.20
N ALA A 241 -29.59 5.87 -32.57
CA ALA A 241 -29.74 4.67 -31.72
C ALA A 241 -28.41 3.94 -31.50
N VAL A 242 -27.56 3.83 -32.54
CA VAL A 242 -26.25 3.18 -32.45
C VAL A 242 -25.30 4.03 -31.59
N TYR A 243 -25.37 5.35 -31.74
CA TYR A 243 -24.60 6.29 -30.94
C TYR A 243 -24.89 6.18 -29.45
N TYR A 244 -26.17 6.26 -29.05
CA TYR A 244 -26.56 6.16 -27.64
C TYR A 244 -26.15 4.81 -27.03
N LEU A 245 -26.33 3.71 -27.77
CA LEU A 245 -25.91 2.38 -27.33
C LEU A 245 -24.40 2.28 -27.16
N ALA A 246 -23.62 2.83 -28.10
CA ALA A 246 -22.16 2.81 -28.03
C ALA A 246 -21.64 3.62 -26.82
N VAL A 247 -22.22 4.80 -26.57
CA VAL A 247 -21.88 5.63 -25.40
C VAL A 247 -22.23 4.91 -24.10
N ALA A 248 -23.45 4.35 -23.98
CA ALA A 248 -23.87 3.61 -22.79
C ALA A 248 -23.00 2.37 -22.54
N ALA A 249 -22.71 1.59 -23.59
CA ALA A 249 -21.84 0.42 -23.50
C ALA A 249 -20.42 0.80 -23.09
N ALA A 250 -19.88 1.92 -23.60
CA ALA A 250 -18.56 2.42 -23.22
C ALA A 250 -18.50 2.79 -21.73
N TRP A 251 -19.53 3.44 -21.19
CA TRP A 251 -19.61 3.79 -19.76
C TRP A 251 -19.71 2.55 -18.87
N VAL A 252 -20.61 1.62 -19.19
CA VAL A 252 -20.78 0.37 -18.43
C VAL A 252 -19.49 -0.44 -18.45
N THR A 253 -18.90 -0.64 -19.63
CA THR A 253 -17.67 -1.42 -19.80
C THR A 253 -16.50 -0.74 -19.08
N GLY A 254 -16.36 0.58 -19.21
CA GLY A 254 -15.33 1.35 -18.52
C GLY A 254 -15.44 1.24 -16.99
N ALA A 255 -16.65 1.36 -16.44
CA ALA A 255 -16.90 1.20 -15.01
C ALA A 255 -16.55 -0.22 -14.52
N LEU A 256 -16.96 -1.27 -15.26
CA LEU A 256 -16.62 -2.65 -14.94
C LEU A 256 -15.10 -2.90 -14.98
N ILE A 257 -14.38 -2.29 -15.92
CA ILE A 257 -12.92 -2.37 -15.99
C ILE A 257 -12.29 -1.69 -14.78
N LEU A 258 -12.74 -0.50 -14.41
CA LEU A 258 -12.24 0.22 -13.23
C LEU A 258 -12.48 -0.57 -11.94
N VAL A 259 -13.70 -1.12 -11.75
CA VAL A 259 -14.03 -2.01 -10.62
C VAL A 259 -13.15 -3.24 -10.60
N ARG A 260 -12.92 -3.88 -11.77
CA ARG A 260 -12.04 -5.05 -11.88
C ARG A 260 -10.59 -4.72 -11.55
N MET A 261 -10.10 -3.57 -12.01
CA MET A 261 -8.74 -3.10 -11.73
C MET A 261 -8.58 -2.76 -10.25
N HIS A 262 -9.59 -2.16 -9.64
CA HIS A 262 -9.62 -1.86 -8.21
C HIS A 262 -9.71 -3.13 -7.35
N GLY A 263 -10.59 -4.09 -7.69
CA GLY A 263 -10.76 -5.36 -6.97
C GLY A 263 -9.57 -6.34 -7.11
N ARG A 264 -8.70 -6.16 -8.10
CA ARG A 264 -7.39 -6.84 -8.16
C ARG A 264 -6.33 -6.18 -7.29
N ASN A 265 -6.43 -4.87 -7.06
CA ASN A 265 -5.56 -4.12 -6.17
C ASN A 265 -5.94 -4.30 -4.69
N GLY A 266 -7.24 -4.38 -4.38
CA GLY A 266 -7.74 -4.64 -3.02
C GLY A 266 -7.45 -6.04 -2.45
N LYS A 267 -6.62 -6.85 -3.13
CA LYS A 267 -6.24 -8.20 -2.66
C LYS A 267 -4.75 -8.41 -2.42
N LYS A 268 -3.88 -7.41 -2.59
CA LYS A 268 -2.46 -7.50 -2.17
C LYS A 268 -1.82 -6.11 -2.26
N GLY A 269 -1.57 -5.50 -1.09
CA GLY A 269 -0.72 -4.31 -0.99
C GLY A 269 -1.44 -3.02 -0.61
N GLU A 270 -2.37 -3.06 0.35
CA GLU A 270 -2.50 -1.94 1.27
C GLU A 270 -1.62 -2.25 2.47
N GLU A 271 -0.35 -1.81 2.42
CA GLU A 271 0.26 -1.37 3.68
C GLU A 271 -0.45 -0.06 4.04
N PRO A 272 -1.16 0.00 5.16
CA PRO A 272 -1.66 1.26 5.67
C PRO A 272 -0.45 2.17 5.84
N MET A 273 -0.50 3.42 5.36
CA MET A 273 0.54 4.41 5.65
C MET A 273 0.84 4.37 7.15
N ALA A 274 2.03 3.89 7.52
CA ALA A 274 2.47 3.85 8.90
C ALA A 274 2.41 5.28 9.47
N LYS A 275 1.48 5.49 10.39
CA LYS A 275 1.66 6.55 11.39
C LYS A 275 2.93 6.16 12.18
N GLY A 276 3.82 7.12 12.43
CA GLY A 276 5.23 6.84 12.70
C GLY A 276 5.54 6.10 14.02
N ARG A 277 6.79 5.67 14.17
CA ARG A 277 7.29 5.00 15.39
C ARG A 277 7.22 5.90 16.63
N ARG A 278 6.84 5.31 17.75
CA ARG A 278 6.75 5.93 19.07
C ARG A 278 7.92 5.49 19.91
N ARG A 279 8.58 6.45 20.55
CA ARG A 279 9.77 6.22 21.37
C ARG A 279 9.49 6.60 22.81
N MET A 280 9.94 5.76 23.72
CA MET A 280 10.04 6.03 25.15
C MET A 280 11.36 5.48 25.68
N GLU A 281 11.96 6.15 26.67
CA GLU A 281 13.25 5.76 27.20
C GLU A 281 13.45 6.20 28.64
N ASN A 282 14.32 5.49 29.35
CA ASN A 282 14.83 5.86 30.67
C ASN A 282 16.34 5.61 30.72
N ASP A 283 16.96 5.63 31.90
CA ASP A 283 18.41 5.40 32.04
C ASP A 283 18.87 3.99 31.67
N ARG A 284 17.95 3.02 31.61
CA ARG A 284 18.23 1.60 31.33
C ARG A 284 17.93 1.20 29.90
N LEU A 285 16.76 1.56 29.38
CA LEU A 285 16.23 1.05 28.11
C LEU A 285 15.76 2.19 27.20
N LEU A 286 15.81 1.94 25.89
CA LEU A 286 15.10 2.70 24.86
C LEU A 286 14.15 1.74 24.14
N ILE A 287 12.90 2.14 24.00
CA ILE A 287 11.83 1.34 23.41
C ILE A 287 11.29 2.05 22.17
N GLU A 288 11.07 1.30 21.09
CA GLU A 288 10.31 1.76 19.92
C GLU A 288 9.10 0.86 19.67
N VAL A 289 7.93 1.48 19.46
CA VAL A 289 6.67 0.83 19.12
C VAL A 289 6.17 1.43 17.82
N ASP A 290 5.89 0.61 16.82
CA ASP A 290 5.29 1.07 15.56
C ASP A 290 3.78 1.28 15.74
N ASP A 291 3.20 2.29 15.10
CA ASP A 291 1.73 2.42 15.12
C ASP A 291 1.09 1.32 14.28
N LEU A 292 1.81 0.74 13.30
CA LEU A 292 1.36 -0.46 12.61
C LEU A 292 1.37 -1.65 13.58
N GLY A 293 0.19 -2.24 13.80
CA GLY A 293 0.01 -3.38 14.69
C GLY A 293 0.21 -3.09 16.17
N ALA A 294 0.46 -1.83 16.56
CA ALA A 294 1.02 -1.48 17.86
C ALA A 294 2.26 -2.35 18.19
N GLU A 295 3.09 -2.65 17.18
CA GLU A 295 4.16 -3.64 17.28
C GLU A 295 5.35 -3.09 18.06
N LEU A 296 5.81 -3.81 19.09
CA LEU A 296 7.10 -3.55 19.72
C LEU A 296 8.21 -3.90 18.73
N THR A 297 8.88 -2.87 18.20
CA THR A 297 9.93 -3.06 17.17
C THR A 297 11.34 -3.00 17.74
N ARG A 298 11.52 -2.38 18.91
CA ARG A 298 12.85 -2.24 19.52
C ARG A 298 12.81 -2.22 21.03
N ILE A 299 13.72 -2.97 21.64
CA ILE A 299 14.24 -2.73 22.99
C ILE A 299 15.76 -2.65 22.86
N TYR A 300 16.32 -1.48 23.14
CA TYR A 300 17.77 -1.28 23.21
C TYR A 300 18.21 -1.20 24.67
N ASP A 301 19.06 -2.15 25.08
CA ASP A 301 19.69 -2.20 26.39
C ASP A 301 20.87 -1.24 26.42
N LYS A 302 20.71 -0.07 27.06
CA LYS A 302 21.74 0.98 27.09
C LYS A 302 22.97 0.57 27.89
N TYR A 303 22.81 -0.35 28.83
CA TYR A 303 23.87 -0.77 29.74
C TYR A 303 24.80 -1.78 29.08
N ASN A 304 24.23 -2.84 28.51
CA ASN A 304 25.01 -3.85 27.78
C ASN A 304 25.23 -3.47 26.31
N LYS A 305 24.68 -2.33 25.85
CA LYS A 305 24.83 -1.76 24.50
C LYS A 305 24.41 -2.72 23.38
N ARG A 306 23.24 -3.35 23.53
CA ARG A 306 22.75 -4.40 22.61
C ARG A 306 21.28 -4.22 22.25
N GLU A 307 20.92 -4.65 21.04
CA GLU A 307 19.52 -4.82 20.62
C GLU A 307 18.97 -6.12 21.20
N VAL A 308 17.76 -6.07 21.75
CA VAL A 308 17.10 -7.23 22.37
C VAL A 308 15.98 -7.79 21.52
N ILE A 309 15.21 -6.94 20.84
CA ILE A 309 14.17 -7.40 19.92
C ILE A 309 14.80 -7.70 18.56
N TRP A 310 14.36 -8.80 17.95
CA TRP A 310 14.73 -9.19 16.59
C TRP A 310 14.36 -8.09 15.58
N GLU A 311 15.29 -7.73 14.71
CA GLU A 311 15.20 -6.60 13.77
C GLU A 311 14.28 -6.84 12.57
N GLY A 312 13.68 -8.02 12.44
CA GLY A 312 12.77 -8.33 11.34
C GLY A 312 13.46 -8.60 10.00
N ASP A 313 14.67 -9.19 9.98
CA ASP A 313 15.33 -9.55 8.72
C ASP A 313 14.47 -10.54 7.91
N PRO A 314 14.00 -10.16 6.70
CA PRO A 314 13.16 -11.01 5.88
C PRO A 314 13.84 -12.30 5.40
N ALA A 315 15.18 -12.43 5.54
CA ALA A 315 15.88 -13.68 5.30
C ALA A 315 15.43 -14.80 6.26
N TYR A 316 14.96 -14.44 7.45
CA TYR A 316 14.43 -15.38 8.44
C TYR A 316 12.96 -15.12 8.74
N TRP A 317 12.63 -13.92 9.22
CA TRP A 317 11.27 -13.55 9.61
C TRP A 317 11.11 -12.03 9.65
N LYS A 318 10.16 -11.51 8.87
CA LYS A 318 9.97 -10.07 8.60
C LYS A 318 9.21 -9.27 9.68
N ARG A 319 9.05 -9.81 10.88
CA ARG A 319 8.32 -9.19 12.00
C ARG A 319 9.19 -9.14 13.25
N HIS A 320 8.75 -8.43 14.27
CA HIS A 320 9.51 -8.20 15.50
C HIS A 320 8.79 -8.79 16.72
N ALA A 321 7.60 -8.28 17.02
CA ALA A 321 6.80 -8.68 18.19
C ALA A 321 5.30 -8.40 17.96
N PRO A 322 4.67 -9.05 16.97
CA PRO A 322 3.31 -8.72 16.56
C PRO A 322 2.28 -9.04 17.66
N VAL A 323 1.21 -8.24 17.69
CA VAL A 323 -0.01 -8.51 18.46
C VAL A 323 -0.93 -9.43 17.64
N LEU A 324 -1.30 -10.55 18.22
CA LEU A 324 -2.12 -11.59 17.59
C LEU A 324 -3.58 -11.36 18.00
N PHE A 325 -4.43 -10.93 17.06
CA PHE A 325 -5.86 -10.68 17.31
C PHE A 325 -6.63 -10.61 15.96
N PRO A 326 -7.87 -11.12 15.87
CA PRO A 326 -8.66 -11.78 16.92
C PRO A 326 -8.41 -13.29 17.01
N PHE A 327 -7.31 -13.78 16.43
CA PHE A 327 -6.93 -15.19 16.45
C PHE A 327 -5.45 -15.35 16.83
N VAL A 328 -5.12 -16.48 17.44
CA VAL A 328 -3.75 -16.94 17.65
C VAL A 328 -3.57 -18.19 16.79
N GLY A 329 -2.55 -18.22 15.93
CA GLY A 329 -2.30 -19.32 15.00
C GLY A 329 -3.35 -19.39 13.87
N LYS A 330 -3.43 -20.52 13.17
CA LYS A 330 -4.37 -20.72 12.06
C LYS A 330 -5.75 -21.19 12.52
N VAL A 331 -6.74 -20.90 11.70
CA VAL A 331 -8.02 -21.62 11.69
C VAL A 331 -7.98 -22.70 10.62
N ASN A 332 -8.71 -23.80 10.80
CA ASN A 332 -8.72 -24.91 9.86
C ASN A 332 -9.25 -24.46 8.49
N GLY A 333 -8.53 -24.78 7.42
CA GLY A 333 -8.91 -24.37 6.05
C GLY A 333 -8.94 -22.85 5.80
N ASP A 334 -8.31 -22.04 6.67
CA ASP A 334 -8.31 -20.57 6.60
C ASP A 334 -9.72 -19.92 6.63
N VAL A 335 -10.72 -20.65 7.18
CA VAL A 335 -12.12 -20.22 7.33
C VAL A 335 -12.62 -20.60 8.73
N TYR A 336 -13.46 -19.75 9.33
CA TYR A 336 -14.21 -20.09 10.55
C TYR A 336 -15.71 -19.89 10.34
N HIS A 337 -16.52 -20.60 11.13
CA HIS A 337 -17.97 -20.56 11.06
C HIS A 337 -18.54 -19.72 12.22
N TYR A 338 -19.46 -18.81 11.92
CA TYR A 338 -20.20 -18.06 12.93
C TYR A 338 -21.64 -17.83 12.48
N GLN A 339 -22.61 -18.31 13.29
CA GLN A 339 -24.04 -18.23 13.01
C GLN A 339 -24.41 -18.81 11.64
N GLY A 340 -23.82 -19.96 11.29
CA GLY A 340 -24.05 -20.63 10.01
C GLY A 340 -23.48 -19.91 8.79
N LYS A 341 -22.62 -18.90 8.97
CA LYS A 341 -21.87 -18.23 7.90
C LYS A 341 -20.38 -18.49 8.00
N GLU A 342 -19.73 -18.53 6.83
CA GLU A 342 -18.28 -18.68 6.71
C GLU A 342 -17.58 -17.33 6.59
N TYR A 343 -16.47 -17.20 7.31
CA TYR A 343 -15.63 -16.01 7.29
C TYR A 343 -14.16 -16.41 7.08
N PRO A 344 -13.44 -15.74 6.17
CA PRO A 344 -12.02 -16.02 5.97
C PRO A 344 -11.19 -15.48 7.14
N SER A 345 -10.16 -16.22 7.55
CA SER A 345 -9.17 -15.72 8.51
C SER A 345 -7.78 -16.19 8.18
N GLY A 346 -6.84 -15.24 8.08
CA GLY A 346 -5.42 -15.55 8.01
C GLY A 346 -4.85 -15.99 9.36
N GLN A 347 -3.66 -16.58 9.34
CA GLN A 347 -2.92 -16.98 10.53
C GLN A 347 -2.71 -15.79 11.47
N HIS A 348 -3.03 -15.94 12.76
CA HIS A 348 -3.01 -14.93 13.83
C HIS A 348 -3.87 -13.66 13.62
N GLY A 349 -4.91 -13.75 12.79
CA GLY A 349 -5.83 -12.63 12.58
C GLY A 349 -5.20 -11.45 11.81
N PHE A 350 -5.69 -10.25 12.09
CA PHE A 350 -5.41 -9.05 11.28
C PHE A 350 -4.80 -7.88 12.07
N ALA A 351 -4.80 -7.89 13.41
CA ALA A 351 -4.39 -6.71 14.18
C ALA A 351 -2.98 -6.22 13.83
N ARG A 352 -2.00 -7.12 13.75
CA ARG A 352 -0.61 -6.84 13.34
C ARG A 352 -0.43 -6.24 11.93
N ASP A 353 -1.48 -6.22 11.12
CA ASP A 353 -1.47 -5.78 9.72
C ASP A 353 -2.22 -4.44 9.54
N LEU A 354 -2.85 -3.92 10.61
CA LEU A 354 -3.63 -2.69 10.59
C LEU A 354 -2.96 -1.57 11.40
N PRO A 355 -3.17 -0.29 11.03
CA PRO A 355 -2.64 0.81 11.80
C PRO A 355 -3.50 1.02 13.04
N PHE A 356 -2.84 1.24 14.18
CA PHE A 356 -3.51 1.65 15.40
C PHE A 356 -3.45 3.17 15.53
N ASP A 357 -4.48 3.75 16.13
CA ASP A 357 -4.48 5.16 16.51
C ASP A 357 -3.73 5.35 17.83
N LEU A 358 -2.79 6.29 17.84
CA LEU A 358 -2.14 6.74 19.08
C LEU A 358 -3.19 7.39 19.98
N LYS A 359 -3.47 6.77 21.13
CA LYS A 359 -4.46 7.25 22.10
C LYS A 359 -3.87 8.17 23.16
N ASP A 360 -2.70 7.82 23.67
CA ASP A 360 -2.01 8.55 24.74
C ASP A 360 -0.50 8.22 24.73
N GLN A 361 0.32 9.15 25.18
CA GLN A 361 1.78 8.97 25.28
C GLN A 361 2.34 9.83 26.40
N GLY A 362 3.16 9.21 27.25
CA GLY A 362 3.96 9.87 28.27
C GLY A 362 5.46 9.59 28.10
N PRO A 363 6.29 10.00 29.08
CA PRO A 363 7.73 9.73 29.05
C PRO A 363 8.07 8.24 29.15
N ASP A 364 7.23 7.47 29.84
CA ASP A 364 7.44 6.07 30.19
C ASP A 364 6.31 5.14 29.71
N PHE A 365 5.37 5.64 28.89
CA PHE A 365 4.33 4.80 28.32
C PHE A 365 3.87 5.29 26.94
N VAL A 366 3.31 4.35 26.16
CA VAL A 366 2.57 4.64 24.93
C VAL A 366 1.35 3.75 24.84
N SER A 367 0.23 4.30 24.38
CA SER A 367 -1.01 3.58 24.23
C SER A 367 -1.64 3.78 22.86
N HIS A 368 -2.00 2.67 22.24
CA HIS A 368 -2.57 2.56 20.90
C HIS A 368 -3.95 1.93 20.95
N THR A 369 -4.81 2.24 20.00
CA THR A 369 -6.15 1.64 19.89
C THR A 369 -6.48 1.27 18.44
N LEU A 370 -7.02 0.07 18.24
CA LEU A 370 -7.65 -0.39 17.02
C LEU A 370 -9.14 -0.61 17.30
N GLU A 371 -10.00 -0.05 16.47
CA GLU A 371 -11.44 -0.23 16.54
C GLU A 371 -11.96 -0.94 15.28
N ALA A 372 -13.09 -1.62 15.40
CA ALA A 372 -13.75 -2.22 14.25
C ALA A 372 -14.11 -1.13 13.23
N ASN A 373 -13.85 -1.44 11.96
CA ASN A 373 -14.20 -0.65 10.79
C ASN A 373 -14.86 -1.55 9.73
N ASP A 374 -15.30 -0.96 8.63
CA ASP A 374 -16.00 -1.67 7.55
C ASP A 374 -15.19 -2.88 7.02
N ASP A 375 -13.86 -2.75 6.89
CA ASP A 375 -12.99 -3.83 6.39
C ASP A 375 -12.88 -5.00 7.37
N THR A 376 -12.65 -4.71 8.64
CA THR A 376 -12.59 -5.74 9.69
C THR A 376 -13.93 -6.45 9.84
N MET A 377 -15.05 -5.73 9.70
CA MET A 377 -16.40 -6.27 9.80
C MET A 377 -16.74 -7.27 8.68
N MET A 378 -16.07 -7.18 7.52
CA MET A 378 -16.23 -8.16 6.44
C MET A 378 -15.67 -9.54 6.78
N VAL A 379 -14.63 -9.59 7.61
CA VAL A 379 -13.91 -10.84 7.96
C VAL A 379 -14.08 -11.24 9.42
N TYR A 380 -14.58 -10.34 10.27
CA TYR A 380 -14.80 -10.53 11.69
C TYR A 380 -15.99 -9.68 12.15
N PRO A 381 -17.21 -10.27 12.21
CA PRO A 381 -18.48 -9.54 12.30
C PRO A 381 -18.79 -9.05 13.73
N PHE A 382 -17.81 -8.47 14.41
CA PHE A 382 -17.93 -7.97 15.77
C PHE A 382 -17.40 -6.55 15.89
N LEU A 383 -18.12 -5.73 16.65
CA LEU A 383 -17.69 -4.39 17.01
C LEU A 383 -16.78 -4.46 18.25
N PHE A 384 -15.49 -4.24 18.04
CA PHE A 384 -14.46 -4.39 19.06
C PHE A 384 -13.59 -3.13 19.18
N ARG A 385 -13.07 -2.89 20.39
CA ARG A 385 -11.97 -1.96 20.63
C ARG A 385 -10.83 -2.72 21.30
N LEU A 386 -9.69 -2.80 20.62
CA LEU A 386 -8.44 -3.32 21.17
C LEU A 386 -7.52 -2.16 21.54
N LYS A 387 -7.27 -1.96 22.84
CA LYS A 387 -6.26 -1.03 23.36
C LYS A 387 -5.01 -1.79 23.75
N VAL A 388 -3.86 -1.37 23.23
CA VAL A 388 -2.54 -1.90 23.58
C VAL A 388 -1.76 -0.80 24.31
N THR A 389 -1.16 -1.12 25.45
CA THR A 389 -0.39 -0.15 26.24
C THR A 389 0.97 -0.74 26.59
N HIS A 390 2.03 -0.05 26.23
CA HIS A 390 3.39 -0.39 26.60
C HIS A 390 3.84 0.56 27.70
N THR A 391 4.35 0.05 28.82
CA THR A 391 4.82 0.84 29.98
C THR A 391 6.22 0.43 30.37
N LEU A 392 7.16 1.37 30.34
CA LEU A 392 8.57 1.19 30.64
C LEU A 392 8.87 1.59 32.09
N LYS A 393 9.42 0.67 32.90
CA LYS A 393 9.87 0.96 34.27
C LYS A 393 11.15 0.23 34.59
N GLY A 394 12.23 0.98 34.85
CA GLY A 394 13.56 0.39 35.06
C GLY A 394 14.00 -0.44 33.86
N ASN A 395 14.35 -1.71 34.09
CA ASN A 395 14.70 -2.70 33.07
C ASN A 395 13.49 -3.53 32.58
N ARG A 396 12.25 -3.11 32.88
CA ARG A 396 11.04 -3.86 32.55
C ARG A 396 10.13 -3.11 31.59
N LEU A 397 9.62 -3.82 30.59
CA LEU A 397 8.57 -3.36 29.70
C LEU A 397 7.31 -4.20 29.95
N LYS A 398 6.25 -3.56 30.44
CA LYS A 398 4.93 -4.17 30.55
C LYS A 398 4.14 -3.93 29.26
N VAL A 399 3.49 -4.96 28.74
CA VAL A 399 2.56 -4.88 27.61
C VAL A 399 1.19 -5.31 28.10
N ALA A 400 0.24 -4.39 28.08
CA ALA A 400 -1.12 -4.60 28.56
C ALA A 400 -2.14 -4.45 27.43
N TRP A 401 -3.11 -5.34 27.39
CA TRP A 401 -4.23 -5.34 26.46
C TRP A 401 -5.54 -5.08 27.18
N LYS A 402 -6.42 -4.32 26.54
CA LYS A 402 -7.84 -4.25 26.88
C LYS A 402 -8.65 -4.46 25.61
N VAL A 403 -9.46 -5.51 25.58
CA VAL A 403 -10.42 -5.78 24.50
C VAL A 403 -11.81 -5.46 25.03
N THR A 404 -12.56 -4.61 24.32
CA THR A 404 -13.94 -4.25 24.67
C THR A 404 -14.87 -4.62 23.54
N ASN A 405 -15.96 -5.31 23.85
CA ASN A 405 -17.08 -5.51 22.92
C ASN A 405 -18.07 -4.34 23.06
N TYR A 406 -18.33 -3.61 21.99
CA TYR A 406 -19.37 -2.58 21.95
C TYR A 406 -20.45 -2.87 20.91
N GLY A 407 -20.50 -4.11 20.42
CA GLY A 407 -21.58 -4.64 19.59
C GLY A 407 -22.73 -5.19 20.42
N ASN A 408 -23.81 -5.58 19.73
CA ASN A 408 -25.04 -6.09 20.34
C ASN A 408 -25.11 -7.64 20.41
N SER A 409 -24.00 -8.33 20.16
CA SER A 409 -23.89 -9.80 20.21
C SER A 409 -22.68 -10.21 21.05
N THR A 410 -22.68 -11.46 21.55
CA THR A 410 -21.50 -12.03 22.20
C THR A 410 -20.35 -12.12 21.20
N MET A 411 -19.23 -11.46 21.52
CA MET A 411 -18.03 -11.43 20.71
C MET A 411 -17.08 -12.55 21.11
N TYR A 412 -16.47 -13.23 20.13
CA TYR A 412 -15.54 -14.33 20.34
C TYR A 412 -14.16 -14.01 19.79
N PHE A 413 -13.09 -14.14 20.58
CA PHE A 413 -11.73 -13.78 20.15
C PHE A 413 -10.65 -14.57 20.88
N CYS A 414 -9.45 -14.62 20.31
CA CYS A 414 -8.20 -14.93 20.97
C CYS A 414 -7.29 -13.68 20.96
N ILE A 415 -6.36 -13.60 21.90
CA ILE A 415 -5.34 -12.56 21.91
C ILE A 415 -3.99 -13.10 22.38
N GLY A 416 -2.89 -12.67 21.76
CA GLY A 416 -1.55 -13.11 22.13
C GLY A 416 -0.45 -12.13 21.74
N GLY A 417 0.71 -12.30 22.35
CA GLY A 417 1.95 -11.62 21.96
C GLY A 417 2.89 -12.61 21.28
N HIS A 418 3.75 -12.11 20.39
CA HIS A 418 4.73 -12.93 19.69
C HIS A 418 6.13 -12.27 19.65
N PRO A 419 6.69 -11.80 20.78
CA PRO A 419 7.98 -11.13 20.80
C PRO A 419 9.12 -12.08 20.46
N ALA A 420 9.87 -11.74 19.39
CA ALA A 420 11.13 -12.39 19.04
C ALA A 420 12.31 -11.68 19.71
N PHE A 421 13.08 -12.43 20.50
CA PHE A 421 14.26 -11.94 21.19
C PHE A 421 15.50 -12.30 20.40
N ARG A 422 16.23 -11.29 19.92
CA ARG A 422 17.51 -11.44 19.23
C ARG A 422 18.52 -12.10 20.15
N LEU A 423 19.25 -13.07 19.62
CA LEU A 423 20.37 -13.75 20.28
C LEU A 423 21.68 -13.06 19.87
N PRO A 424 22.37 -12.35 20.78
CA PRO A 424 23.70 -11.81 20.52
C PRO A 424 24.70 -12.96 20.38
N SER A 425 24.94 -13.42 19.15
CA SER A 425 25.95 -14.43 18.83
C SER A 425 26.93 -13.87 17.81
N ASP A 426 28.22 -13.94 18.12
CA ASP A 426 29.32 -13.66 17.18
C ASP A 426 29.65 -14.90 16.31
N ALA A 427 28.93 -16.02 16.48
CA ALA A 427 29.21 -17.30 15.81
C ALA A 427 28.00 -17.80 15.00
N ASP A 428 28.29 -18.48 13.88
CA ASP A 428 27.38 -19.02 12.85
C ASP A 428 26.33 -20.06 13.33
N GLY A 429 26.08 -20.20 14.64
CA GLY A 429 25.29 -21.29 15.25
C GLY A 429 23.80 -21.03 15.51
N GLY A 430 23.27 -19.83 15.17
CA GLY A 430 21.86 -19.50 15.41
C GLY A 430 21.46 -19.61 16.89
N TYR A 431 20.39 -20.38 17.18
CA TYR A 431 19.89 -20.62 18.53
C TYR A 431 20.48 -21.82 19.27
N ALA A 432 21.28 -22.66 18.59
CA ALA A 432 21.81 -23.87 19.22
C ALA A 432 22.75 -23.52 20.40
N GLY A 433 22.59 -24.22 21.51
CA GLY A 433 23.33 -23.99 22.76
C GLY A 433 22.76 -22.91 23.68
N TRP A 434 21.81 -22.09 23.19
CA TRP A 434 21.05 -21.19 24.05
C TRP A 434 20.12 -21.97 24.97
N LYS A 435 19.78 -21.36 26.11
CA LYS A 435 19.01 -22.00 27.16
C LYS A 435 17.68 -21.29 27.37
N ILE A 436 16.64 -22.08 27.62
CA ILE A 436 15.30 -21.60 27.94
C ILE A 436 14.95 -22.08 29.34
N ARG A 437 14.79 -21.14 30.28
CA ARG A 437 14.32 -21.40 31.63
C ARG A 437 12.80 -21.36 31.69
N LEU A 438 12.18 -22.43 32.16
CA LEU A 438 10.74 -22.62 32.22
C LEU A 438 10.30 -22.88 33.66
N GLY A 439 9.84 -21.82 34.35
CA GLY A 439 9.14 -21.88 35.65
C GLY A 439 9.62 -22.91 36.69
N GLU A 440 8.69 -23.34 37.56
CA GLU A 440 8.89 -24.37 38.58
C GLU A 440 8.34 -25.76 38.16
N GLU A 441 7.69 -25.84 37.00
CA GLU A 441 7.14 -27.09 36.49
C GLU A 441 8.28 -28.06 36.17
N LYS A 442 8.24 -29.26 36.75
CA LYS A 442 9.38 -30.18 36.71
C LYS A 442 9.45 -30.92 35.38
N ARG A 443 8.31 -31.14 34.72
CA ARG A 443 8.21 -31.89 33.45
C ARG A 443 7.06 -31.36 32.58
N PRO A 444 7.20 -30.18 31.98
CA PRO A 444 6.16 -29.64 31.13
C PRO A 444 5.98 -30.49 29.88
N VAL A 445 4.73 -30.58 29.41
CA VAL A 445 4.39 -31.23 28.14
C VAL A 445 3.94 -30.19 27.13
N TYR A 446 4.36 -30.38 25.88
CA TYR A 446 3.97 -29.53 24.76
C TYR A 446 3.28 -30.31 23.66
N ARG A 447 2.56 -29.58 22.81
CA ARG A 447 2.00 -30.04 21.54
C ARG A 447 2.73 -29.37 20.39
N LEU A 448 2.59 -29.97 19.21
CA LEU A 448 3.15 -29.50 17.96
C LEU A 448 2.05 -29.26 16.95
N LEU A 449 2.39 -28.51 15.90
CA LEU A 449 1.52 -28.31 14.76
C LEU A 449 1.66 -29.47 13.76
N ASN A 450 0.58 -29.79 13.06
CA ASN A 450 0.61 -30.64 11.88
C ASN A 450 1.17 -29.86 10.67
N GLY A 451 1.31 -30.53 9.51
CA GLY A 451 1.83 -29.90 8.29
C GLY A 451 0.98 -28.75 7.73
N GLU A 452 -0.23 -28.53 8.23
CA GLU A 452 -1.13 -27.44 7.82
C GLU A 452 -1.01 -26.23 8.75
N GLY A 453 -0.33 -26.36 9.89
CA GLY A 453 -0.21 -25.33 10.93
C GLY A 453 -1.33 -25.37 11.98
N LEU A 454 -1.96 -26.53 12.17
CA LEU A 454 -3.05 -26.78 13.14
C LEU A 454 -2.56 -27.66 14.29
N CYS A 455 -3.16 -27.53 15.48
CA CYS A 455 -2.73 -28.29 16.65
C CYS A 455 -2.96 -29.79 16.47
N ASP A 456 -1.89 -30.59 16.60
CA ASP A 456 -1.99 -32.04 16.61
C ASP A 456 -2.42 -32.55 18.00
N MET A 457 -3.69 -32.95 18.09
CA MET A 457 -4.26 -33.44 19.35
C MET A 457 -3.88 -34.88 19.66
N SER A 458 -3.33 -35.63 18.71
CA SER A 458 -3.04 -37.07 18.85
C SER A 458 -1.90 -37.37 19.83
N ARG A 459 -1.00 -36.41 20.07
CA ARG A 459 0.20 -36.62 20.87
C ARG A 459 0.61 -35.40 21.67
N THR A 460 1.19 -35.67 22.83
CA THR A 460 1.94 -34.70 23.64
C THR A 460 3.39 -35.16 23.77
N TYR A 461 4.29 -34.23 24.01
CA TYR A 461 5.72 -34.47 24.11
C TYR A 461 6.22 -33.93 25.45
N PRO A 462 6.88 -34.75 26.28
CA PRO A 462 7.55 -34.23 27.46
C PRO A 462 8.76 -33.39 27.03
N LEU A 463 8.99 -32.29 27.73
CA LEU A 463 10.24 -31.54 27.63
C LEU A 463 11.07 -31.83 28.88
N GLU A 464 12.20 -32.50 28.68
CA GLU A 464 13.13 -32.80 29.77
C GLU A 464 13.90 -31.54 30.17
N LEU A 465 13.80 -31.16 31.44
CA LEU A 465 14.45 -29.99 32.00
C LEU A 465 15.55 -30.42 32.97
N THR A 466 16.67 -29.69 32.97
CA THR A 466 17.69 -29.77 34.02
C THR A 466 17.63 -28.47 34.82
N ASP A 467 17.28 -28.56 36.11
CA ASP A 467 17.11 -27.40 37.00
C ASP A 467 16.18 -26.30 36.42
N GLY A 468 15.09 -26.73 35.79
CA GLY A 468 14.11 -25.85 35.15
C GLY A 468 14.57 -25.26 33.82
N VAL A 469 15.66 -25.77 33.23
CA VAL A 469 16.24 -25.26 31.99
C VAL A 469 16.23 -26.32 30.90
N TYR A 470 15.83 -25.91 29.71
CA TYR A 470 15.99 -26.64 28.46
C TYR A 470 17.14 -26.05 27.65
N THR A 471 18.02 -26.88 27.11
CA THR A 471 19.08 -26.43 26.18
C THR A 471 18.60 -26.67 24.75
N VAL A 472 18.55 -25.60 23.96
CA VAL A 472 18.08 -25.63 22.57
C VAL A 472 19.17 -26.24 21.68
N ASP A 473 18.77 -27.16 20.81
CA ASP A 473 19.60 -27.73 19.75
C ASP A 473 19.13 -27.25 18.37
N GLU A 474 19.90 -27.57 17.31
CA GLU A 474 19.61 -27.15 15.93
C GLU A 474 18.30 -27.71 15.35
N HIS A 475 17.70 -28.72 15.99
CA HIS A 475 16.50 -29.41 15.56
C HIS A 475 15.25 -29.07 16.38
N THR A 476 15.41 -28.29 17.45
CA THR A 476 14.35 -27.99 18.43
C THR A 476 13.08 -27.45 17.76
N PHE A 477 13.22 -26.61 16.74
CA PHE A 477 12.10 -25.97 16.04
C PHE A 477 11.85 -26.53 14.63
N ASP A 478 12.42 -27.68 14.26
CA ASP A 478 12.20 -28.29 12.94
C ASP A 478 10.73 -28.71 12.71
N ARG A 479 9.95 -28.85 13.80
CA ARG A 479 8.53 -29.22 13.78
C ARG A 479 7.61 -28.07 14.22
N ASP A 480 8.05 -26.84 14.00
CA ASP A 480 7.32 -25.62 14.35
C ASP A 480 7.28 -25.37 15.88
N ALA A 481 6.38 -24.48 16.32
CA ALA A 481 6.31 -24.00 17.70
C ALA A 481 6.05 -25.11 18.74
N LEU A 482 6.72 -25.03 19.88
CA LEU A 482 6.41 -25.80 21.08
C LEU A 482 5.24 -25.12 21.81
N ILE A 483 4.08 -25.76 21.87
CA ILE A 483 2.86 -25.18 22.47
C ILE A 483 2.60 -25.81 23.83
N PHE A 484 2.74 -25.03 24.89
CA PHE A 484 2.40 -25.43 26.26
C PHE A 484 1.00 -24.96 26.61
N GLU A 485 0.16 -25.86 27.11
CA GLU A 485 -1.23 -25.57 27.49
C GLU A 485 -1.43 -25.72 29.01
N GLY A 486 -2.58 -25.28 29.52
CA GLY A 486 -2.99 -25.55 30.90
C GLY A 486 -2.20 -24.76 31.94
N GLN A 487 -1.76 -23.55 31.59
CA GLN A 487 -1.03 -22.64 32.50
C GLN A 487 0.30 -23.21 33.04
N GLN A 488 0.84 -24.28 32.44
CA GLN A 488 2.10 -24.90 32.86
C GLN A 488 3.27 -23.89 32.92
N ILE A 489 3.31 -22.95 31.98
CA ILE A 489 4.38 -21.96 31.86
C ILE A 489 3.83 -20.55 32.10
N GLN A 490 4.13 -19.98 33.27
CA GLN A 490 3.77 -18.60 33.64
C GLN A 490 4.98 -17.65 33.55
N ARG A 491 6.19 -18.20 33.43
CA ARG A 491 7.44 -17.47 33.24
C ARG A 491 8.35 -18.28 32.32
N ALA A 492 8.89 -17.61 31.30
CA ALA A 492 9.89 -18.16 30.40
C ALA A 492 11.06 -17.17 30.31
N GLY A 493 12.29 -17.66 30.38
CA GLY A 493 13.49 -16.84 30.23
C GLY A 493 14.44 -17.41 29.20
N ILE A 494 15.19 -16.55 28.53
CA ILE A 494 16.31 -16.92 27.67
C ILE A 494 17.59 -16.66 28.46
N GLU A 495 18.52 -17.62 28.44
CA GLU A 495 19.84 -17.51 29.05
C GLU A 495 20.93 -17.75 28.00
N PHE A 496 22.06 -17.10 28.18
CA PHE A 496 23.27 -17.36 27.42
C PHE A 496 23.71 -18.83 27.58
N PRO A 497 24.55 -19.37 26.67
CA PRO A 497 25.07 -20.73 26.78
C PRO A 497 25.78 -21.03 28.11
N ASP A 498 26.36 -20.02 28.76
CA ASP A 498 26.99 -20.15 30.09
C ASP A 498 25.98 -20.19 31.26
N GLY A 499 24.69 -19.96 31.00
CA GLY A 499 23.61 -19.89 32.00
C GLY A 499 23.33 -18.50 32.54
N THR A 500 24.00 -17.46 32.04
CA THR A 500 23.71 -16.07 32.43
C THR A 500 22.32 -15.66 31.94
N PRO A 501 21.41 -15.17 32.81
CA PRO A 501 20.11 -14.68 32.38
C PRO A 501 20.22 -13.54 31.37
N TYR A 502 19.42 -13.59 30.31
CA TYR A 502 19.40 -12.56 29.26
C TYR A 502 18.08 -11.79 29.23
N VAL A 503 16.96 -12.51 29.06
CA VAL A 503 15.61 -11.94 29.04
C VAL A 503 14.69 -12.83 29.85
N ASN A 504 13.77 -12.22 30.61
CA ASN A 504 12.69 -12.93 31.28
C ASN A 504 11.34 -12.39 30.81
N LEU A 505 10.39 -13.28 30.54
CA LEU A 505 9.00 -12.95 30.25
C LEU A 505 8.10 -13.57 31.34
N SER A 506 7.26 -12.74 31.95
CA SER A 506 6.26 -13.15 32.94
C SER A 506 4.85 -12.87 32.43
N CYS A 507 3.98 -13.86 32.48
CA CYS A 507 2.62 -13.82 31.92
C CYS A 507 1.63 -14.58 32.82
N GLU A 508 1.47 -14.11 34.05
CA GLU A 508 0.57 -14.73 35.03
C GLU A 508 -0.89 -14.79 34.53
N GLY A 509 -1.52 -15.95 34.71
CA GLY A 509 -2.89 -16.24 34.27
C GLY A 509 -3.03 -16.61 32.80
N PHE A 510 -1.94 -16.62 32.01
CA PHE A 510 -2.02 -16.99 30.60
C PHE A 510 -2.19 -18.50 30.44
N PRO A 511 -3.22 -18.97 29.71
CA PRO A 511 -3.49 -20.39 29.55
C PRO A 511 -2.50 -21.11 28.64
N TYR A 512 -1.82 -20.39 27.76
CA TYR A 512 -0.88 -20.95 26.79
C TYR A 512 0.43 -20.16 26.69
N MET A 513 1.50 -20.87 26.35
CA MET A 513 2.80 -20.30 25.97
C MET A 513 3.29 -21.00 24.70
N GLY A 514 3.62 -20.23 23.66
CA GLY A 514 4.37 -20.68 22.51
C GLY A 514 5.86 -20.40 22.66
N ILE A 515 6.70 -21.32 22.19
CA ILE A 515 8.14 -21.10 22.03
C ILE A 515 8.53 -21.51 20.63
N TRP A 516 9.15 -20.59 19.88
CA TRP A 516 9.39 -20.79 18.46
C TRP A 516 10.65 -20.06 17.99
N SER A 517 11.27 -20.58 16.93
CA SER A 517 12.22 -19.82 16.10
C SER A 517 12.11 -20.29 14.65
N ALA A 518 12.36 -19.37 13.71
CA ALA A 518 12.64 -19.76 12.33
C ALA A 518 13.96 -20.56 12.27
N LYS A 519 14.04 -21.54 11.36
CA LYS A 519 15.20 -22.43 11.23
C LYS A 519 16.49 -21.64 11.01
N GLY A 520 17.49 -21.88 11.87
CA GLY A 520 18.80 -21.20 11.81
C GLY A 520 18.76 -19.70 12.14
N ALA A 521 17.62 -19.16 12.60
CA ALA A 521 17.51 -17.75 12.90
C ALA A 521 18.20 -17.39 14.22
N PRO A 522 18.81 -16.20 14.34
CA PRO A 522 19.45 -15.74 15.56
C PRO A 522 18.43 -15.05 16.49
N PHE A 523 17.26 -15.67 16.70
CA PHE A 523 16.26 -15.21 17.67
C PHE A 523 15.49 -16.39 18.28
N ILE A 524 14.85 -16.18 19.43
CA ILE A 524 13.83 -17.10 19.97
C ILE A 524 12.61 -16.27 20.35
N CYS A 525 11.41 -16.74 19.99
CA CYS A 525 10.14 -16.17 20.42
C CYS A 525 9.66 -16.81 21.72
N LEU A 526 9.18 -15.97 22.65
CA LEU A 526 8.42 -16.41 23.82
C LEU A 526 7.04 -15.78 23.76
N GLU A 527 6.01 -16.59 23.59
CA GLU A 527 4.73 -16.12 23.08
C GLU A 527 3.58 -16.40 24.06
N PRO A 528 3.22 -15.43 24.93
CA PRO A 528 2.14 -15.61 25.89
C PRO A 528 0.78 -15.43 25.18
N TRP A 529 -0.11 -16.43 25.27
CA TRP A 529 -1.41 -16.40 24.58
C TRP A 529 -2.64 -16.66 25.46
N PHE A 530 -3.75 -16.01 25.09
CA PHE A 530 -5.12 -16.40 25.39
C PHE A 530 -5.78 -16.96 24.13
N GLY A 531 -5.82 -18.28 24.04
CA GLY A 531 -6.24 -19.03 22.86
C GLY A 531 -5.05 -19.48 22.00
N ARG A 532 -5.32 -20.38 21.05
CA ARG A 532 -4.33 -20.93 20.12
C ARG A 532 -4.97 -21.27 18.77
N CYS A 533 -4.18 -21.86 17.86
CA CYS A 533 -4.69 -22.37 16.58
C CYS A 533 -5.80 -23.41 16.79
N ASP A 534 -6.55 -23.69 15.73
CA ASP A 534 -7.54 -24.77 15.73
C ASP A 534 -6.92 -26.13 15.97
N ASP A 535 -7.72 -27.04 16.52
CA ASP A 535 -7.44 -28.47 16.49
C ASP A 535 -7.49 -28.94 15.03
N ALA A 536 -6.58 -29.82 14.64
CA ALA A 536 -6.59 -30.40 13.29
C ALA A 536 -7.95 -31.05 12.98
N GLY A 537 -8.59 -30.62 11.89
CA GLY A 537 -9.90 -31.10 11.48
C GLY A 537 -11.11 -30.42 12.15
N PHE A 538 -10.92 -29.37 12.95
CA PHE A 538 -12.03 -28.61 13.51
C PHE A 538 -12.88 -27.92 12.42
N THR A 539 -14.20 -28.09 12.47
CA THR A 539 -15.16 -27.46 11.53
C THR A 539 -16.41 -26.96 12.26
N GLY A 540 -16.32 -26.74 13.58
CA GLY A 540 -17.43 -26.32 14.43
C GLY A 540 -17.69 -24.82 14.38
N GLU A 541 -18.66 -24.37 15.17
CA GLU A 541 -18.95 -22.94 15.33
C GLU A 541 -17.83 -22.24 16.12
N LEU A 542 -17.61 -20.96 15.86
CA LEU A 542 -16.54 -20.16 16.50
C LEU A 542 -16.64 -20.20 18.04
N SER A 543 -17.85 -20.30 18.58
CA SER A 543 -18.08 -20.45 20.03
C SER A 543 -17.54 -21.75 20.63
N GLU A 544 -17.26 -22.75 19.81
CA GLU A 544 -16.79 -24.09 20.20
C GLU A 544 -15.27 -24.23 20.03
N LYS A 545 -14.61 -23.25 19.41
CA LYS A 545 -13.16 -23.27 19.18
C LYS A 545 -12.40 -23.37 20.50
N THR A 546 -11.47 -24.31 20.58
CA THR A 546 -10.62 -24.51 21.77
C THR A 546 -9.89 -23.22 22.17
N GLY A 547 -10.09 -22.81 23.43
CA GLY A 547 -9.42 -21.65 24.01
C GLY A 547 -9.96 -20.29 23.57
N ILE A 548 -11.09 -20.23 22.84
CA ILE A 548 -11.73 -18.97 22.46
C ILE A 548 -12.25 -18.24 23.71
N LEU A 549 -12.03 -16.93 23.78
CA LEU A 549 -12.64 -16.06 24.79
C LEU A 549 -13.97 -15.52 24.28
N SER A 550 -14.90 -15.22 25.19
CA SER A 550 -16.15 -14.55 24.88
C SER A 550 -16.35 -13.28 25.71
N LEU A 551 -16.98 -12.26 25.12
CA LEU A 551 -17.39 -11.03 25.80
C LEU A 551 -18.84 -10.70 25.43
N GLY A 552 -19.68 -10.50 26.44
CA GLY A 552 -21.02 -9.95 26.29
C GLY A 552 -21.03 -8.46 25.92
N LEU A 553 -22.22 -7.87 25.89
CA LEU A 553 -22.42 -6.45 25.58
C LEU A 553 -21.69 -5.56 26.60
N GLU A 554 -20.87 -4.62 26.11
CA GLU A 554 -20.08 -3.65 26.89
C GLU A 554 -19.04 -4.28 27.85
N GLU A 555 -18.86 -5.60 27.80
CA GLU A 555 -17.85 -6.27 28.60
C GLU A 555 -16.43 -5.99 28.07
N SER A 556 -15.46 -6.09 28.97
CA SER A 556 -14.06 -5.90 28.63
C SER A 556 -13.17 -6.98 29.24
N PHE A 557 -12.29 -7.53 28.41
CA PHE A 557 -11.19 -8.39 28.82
C PHE A 557 -9.92 -7.58 29.04
N ARG A 558 -9.08 -7.98 30.01
CA ARG A 558 -7.77 -7.38 30.28
C ARG A 558 -6.75 -8.47 30.57
N ALA A 559 -5.57 -8.32 29.99
CA ALA A 559 -4.42 -9.15 30.29
C ALA A 559 -3.13 -8.34 30.09
N GLU A 560 -2.06 -8.75 30.76
CA GLU A 560 -0.75 -8.12 30.63
C GLU A 560 0.38 -9.12 30.83
N TYR A 561 1.48 -8.93 30.13
CA TYR A 561 2.73 -9.63 30.37
C TYR A 561 3.88 -8.63 30.51
N THR A 562 4.97 -9.06 31.12
CA THR A 562 6.14 -8.21 31.36
C THR A 562 7.39 -8.87 30.78
N ILE A 563 8.15 -8.08 30.03
CA ILE A 563 9.50 -8.40 29.56
C ILE A 563 10.50 -7.71 30.48
N GLU A 564 11.45 -8.45 31.04
CA GLU A 564 12.53 -7.96 31.89
C GLU A 564 13.89 -8.25 31.22
N ILE A 565 14.70 -7.21 31.09
CA ILE A 565 16.07 -7.30 30.55
C ILE A 565 17.05 -7.49 31.70
N CYS A 566 17.83 -8.57 31.65
CA CYS A 566 18.74 -8.98 32.72
C CYS A 566 20.11 -8.31 32.63
#